data_AF-A0A0V1PQA4-F1
#
_entry.id   AF-A0A0V1PQA4-F1
#
_cell.length_a   1.000
_cell.length_b   1.000
_cell.length_c   1.000
_cell.angle_alpha   90.00
_cell.angle_beta   90.00
_cell.angle_gamma   90.00
#
_symmetry.space_group_name_H-M   'P 1'
#
loop_
_entity.id
_entity.type
_entity.pdbx_description
1 polymer ?
#
loop_
_entity_poly.entity_id
_entity_poly.type
_entity_poly.pdbx_seq_one_letter_code
_entity_poly.pdbx_strand_id
1 'polypeptide(L)'
;MAIAQAIGNGKGAILTNHGLLTFGSTVDLAAHLFTLMENCCEVQLLADSGSTCKEKSQIRDEEAGYTEYMIGDNETLYTEFQPDYEMEVHLSKGDFLCKD
;
A
#
# COMPACT_ATOMS: atom_id res chain seq x y z
N MET A 1 -4.58 -10.57 19.66
CA MET A 1 -5.44 -11.33 18.73
C MET A 1 -6.38 -10.47 17.89
N ALA A 2 -6.93 -9.35 18.39
CA ALA A 2 -7.89 -8.52 17.64
C ALA A 2 -7.38 -7.98 16.28
N ILE A 3 -6.14 -7.48 16.21
CA ILE A 3 -5.58 -6.92 14.96
C ILE A 3 -5.41 -8.03 13.89
N ALA A 4 -4.83 -9.17 14.27
CA ALA A 4 -4.67 -10.30 13.35
C ALA A 4 -6.00 -10.85 12.83
N GLN A 5 -7.04 -10.87 13.67
CA GLN A 5 -8.39 -11.26 13.25
C GLN A 5 -9.02 -10.23 12.29
N ALA A 6 -8.82 -8.94 12.53
CA ALA A 6 -9.33 -7.87 11.67
C ALA A 6 -8.66 -7.86 10.29
N ILE A 7 -7.38 -8.22 10.21
CA ILE A 7 -6.63 -8.35 8.95
C ILE A 7 -7.21 -9.49 8.08
N GLY A 8 -7.48 -10.65 8.68
CA GLY A 8 -7.97 -11.81 7.93
C GLY A 8 -7.03 -12.21 6.79
N ASN A 9 -7.55 -12.20 5.56
CA ASN A 9 -6.79 -12.49 4.33
C ASN A 9 -6.33 -11.22 3.60
N GLY A 10 -6.48 -10.04 4.21
CA GLY A 10 -6.00 -8.78 3.65
C GLY A 10 -4.48 -8.64 3.75
N LYS A 11 -3.93 -7.63 3.07
CA LYS A 11 -2.48 -7.31 3.08
C LYS A 11 -2.11 -6.15 4.02
N GLY A 12 -3.10 -5.66 4.78
CA GLY A 12 -2.94 -4.57 5.72
C GLY A 12 -4.22 -4.29 6.49
N ALA A 13 -4.14 -3.36 7.43
CA ALA A 13 -5.26 -2.90 8.24
C ALA A 13 -5.23 -1.39 8.44
N ILE A 14 -6.43 -0.79 8.43
CA ILE A 14 -6.65 0.58 8.89
C ILE A 14 -7.01 0.51 10.38
N LEU A 15 -6.12 1.00 11.23
CA LEU A 15 -6.30 1.07 12.67
C LEU A 15 -6.99 2.38 13.03
N THR A 16 -8.28 2.31 13.41
CA THR A 16 -9.09 3.49 13.72
C THR A 16 -8.42 4.36 14.78
N ASN A 17 -8.25 5.65 14.47
CA ASN A 17 -7.57 6.66 15.30
C ASN A 17 -6.05 6.44 15.50
N HIS A 18 -5.41 5.58 14.70
CA HIS A 18 -3.97 5.33 14.82
C HIS A 18 -3.24 5.45 13.48
N GLY A 19 -3.68 4.74 12.44
CA GLY A 19 -3.02 4.78 11.13
C GLY A 19 -3.04 3.43 10.41
N LEU A 20 -2.08 3.25 9.51
CA LEU A 20 -1.99 2.06 8.66
C LEU A 20 -1.01 1.03 9.23
N LEU A 21 -1.30 -0.24 8.98
CA LEU A 21 -0.40 -1.36 9.24
C LEU A 21 -0.38 -2.27 8.01
N THR A 22 0.79 -2.47 7.42
CA THR A 22 1.02 -3.38 6.29
C THR A 22 2.10 -4.39 6.64
N PHE A 23 2.16 -5.48 5.89
CA PHE A 23 3.12 -6.56 6.12
C PHE A 23 3.38 -7.32 4.83
N GLY A 24 4.51 -8.03 4.78
CA GLY A 24 4.99 -8.75 3.61
C GLY A 24 6.00 -9.83 3.98
N SER A 25 6.33 -10.66 3.00
CA SER A 25 7.46 -11.59 3.11
C SER A 25 8.82 -10.88 3.09
N THR A 26 8.86 -9.64 2.61
CA THR A 26 10.04 -8.76 2.56
C THR A 26 9.68 -7.37 3.10
N VAL A 27 10.71 -6.61 3.49
CA VAL A 27 10.54 -5.22 3.97
C VAL A 27 10.05 -4.33 2.84
N ASP A 28 10.62 -4.49 1.65
CA ASP A 28 10.29 -3.74 0.43
C ASP A 28 8.81 -3.85 0.07
N LEU A 29 8.28 -5.08 0.06
CA LEU A 29 6.87 -5.33 -0.21
C LEU A 29 5.98 -4.63 0.83
N ALA A 30 6.31 -4.79 2.12
CA ALA A 30 5.55 -4.15 3.19
C ALA A 30 5.55 -2.62 3.07
N ALA A 31 6.69 -2.04 2.68
CA ALA A 31 6.84 -0.61 2.44
C ALA A 31 6.03 -0.14 1.22
N HIS A 32 6.08 -0.86 0.10
CA HIS A 32 5.27 -0.54 -1.09
C HIS A 32 3.76 -0.59 -0.78
N LEU A 33 3.30 -1.64 -0.08
CA LEU A 33 1.90 -1.72 0.36
C LEU A 33 1.50 -0.57 1.27
N PHE A 34 2.41 -0.10 2.14
CA PHE A 34 2.15 1.03 3.01
C PHE A 34 1.91 2.30 2.18
N THR A 35 2.82 2.61 1.25
CA THR A 35 2.71 3.75 0.34
C THR A 35 1.47 3.66 -0.54
N LEU A 36 1.16 2.47 -1.09
CA LEU A 36 -0.04 2.24 -1.88
C LEU A 36 -1.30 2.50 -1.07
N MET A 37 -1.38 1.98 0.16
CA MET A 37 -2.54 2.15 1.03
C MET A 37 -2.71 3.62 1.48
N GLU A 38 -1.62 4.33 1.76
CA GLU A 38 -1.63 5.77 2.05
C GLU A 38 -2.17 6.57 0.86
N ASN A 39 -1.66 6.32 -0.34
CA ASN A 39 -2.12 6.97 -1.58
C ASN A 39 -3.61 6.68 -1.83
N CYS A 40 -4.07 5.44 -1.60
CA CYS A 40 -5.49 5.11 -1.69
C CYS A 40 -6.33 5.89 -0.68
N CYS A 41 -5.85 6.06 0.56
CA CYS A 41 -6.53 6.87 1.57
C CYS A 41 -6.62 8.35 1.14
N GLU A 42 -5.53 8.93 0.64
CA GLU A 42 -5.51 10.30 0.12
C GLU A 42 -6.51 10.47 -1.04
N VAL A 43 -6.46 9.60 -2.04
CA VAL A 43 -7.38 9.63 -3.20
C VAL A 43 -8.83 9.48 -2.74
N GLN A 44 -9.11 8.59 -1.79
CA GLN A 44 -10.46 8.41 -1.26
C GLN A 44 -10.95 9.68 -0.55
N LEU A 45 -10.11 10.32 0.27
CA LEU A 45 -10.46 11.57 0.95
C LEU A 45 -10.69 12.71 -0.03
N LEU A 46 -9.84 12.86 -1.05
CA LEU A 46 -9.99 13.86 -2.10
C LEU A 46 -11.28 13.64 -2.89
N ALA A 47 -11.55 12.40 -3.31
CA ALA A 47 -12.78 12.04 -3.99
C ALA A 47 -14.02 12.35 -3.13
N ASP A 48 -13.98 12.03 -1.84
CA ASP A 48 -15.09 12.26 -0.90
C ASP A 48 -15.34 13.75 -0.68
N SER A 49 -14.28 14.55 -0.58
CA SER A 49 -14.36 15.99 -0.39
C SER A 49 -15.00 16.73 -1.59
N GLY A 50 -14.76 16.24 -2.81
CA GLY A 50 -15.31 16.83 -4.04
C GLY A 50 -16.70 16.32 -4.42
N SER A 51 -17.15 15.21 -3.84
CA SER A 51 -18.36 14.50 -4.23
C SER A 51 -19.58 14.92 -3.40
N THR A 52 -20.02 16.17 -3.54
CA THR A 52 -21.25 16.64 -2.88
C THR A 52 -22.54 16.23 -3.61
N CYS A 53 -22.47 15.75 -4.85
CA CYS A 53 -23.64 15.46 -5.70
C CYS A 53 -23.50 14.28 -6.67
N LYS A 54 -22.37 13.54 -6.68
CA LYS A 54 -22.17 12.38 -7.57
C LYS A 54 -21.77 11.16 -6.78
N GLU A 55 -22.40 10.03 -7.11
CA GLU A 55 -22.03 8.73 -6.58
C GLU A 55 -20.63 8.35 -7.05
N LYS A 56 -19.80 7.84 -6.14
CA LYS A 56 -18.43 7.42 -6.45
C LYS A 56 -18.48 6.18 -7.33
N SER A 57 -17.79 6.21 -8.47
CA SER A 57 -17.67 5.04 -9.33
C SER A 57 -16.79 4.00 -8.66
N GLN A 58 -17.39 2.97 -8.07
CA GLN A 58 -16.65 1.83 -7.53
C GLN A 58 -16.21 0.88 -8.65
N ILE A 59 -14.98 0.38 -8.54
CA ILE A 59 -14.48 -0.68 -9.42
C ILE A 59 -15.24 -1.97 -9.08
N ARG A 60 -15.66 -2.71 -10.11
CA ARG A 60 -16.36 -3.99 -9.94
C ARG A 60 -15.41 -5.05 -9.38
N ASP A 61 -15.92 -5.94 -8.54
CA ASP A 61 -15.13 -7.00 -7.88
C ASP A 61 -14.35 -7.87 -8.86
N GLU A 62 -14.91 -8.15 -10.04
CA GLU A 62 -14.22 -8.93 -11.09
C GLU A 62 -12.94 -8.22 -11.59
N GLU A 63 -13.03 -6.92 -11.86
CA GLU A 63 -11.91 -6.12 -12.37
C GLU A 63 -10.86 -5.92 -11.27
N ALA A 64 -11.31 -5.70 -10.03
CA ALA A 64 -10.44 -5.58 -8.86
C ALA A 64 -9.71 -6.91 -8.59
N GLY A 65 -10.42 -8.03 -8.66
CA GLY A 65 -9.85 -9.37 -8.51
C GLY A 65 -8.87 -9.74 -9.62
N TYR A 66 -9.16 -9.36 -10.87
CA TYR A 66 -8.23 -9.54 -11.98
C TYR A 66 -6.95 -8.71 -11.78
N THR A 67 -7.07 -7.47 -11.33
CA THR A 67 -5.91 -6.62 -11.03
C THR A 67 -5.06 -7.23 -9.91
N GLU A 68 -5.67 -7.66 -8.81
CA GLU A 68 -4.98 -8.36 -7.73
C GLU A 68 -4.29 -9.65 -8.21
N TYR A 69 -4.92 -10.41 -9.13
CA TYR A 69 -4.30 -11.59 -9.73
C TYR A 69 -3.08 -11.25 -10.59
N MET A 70 -3.11 -10.14 -11.31
CA MET A 70 -2.06 -9.76 -12.26
C MET A 70 -0.84 -9.11 -11.59
N ILE A 71 -1.04 -8.32 -10.53
CA ILE A 71 0.02 -7.50 -9.93
C ILE A 71 0.12 -7.62 -8.40
N GLY A 72 -0.71 -8.45 -7.77
CA GLY A 72 -0.77 -8.58 -6.31
C GLY A 72 0.21 -9.61 -5.74
N ASP A 73 0.98 -10.33 -6.56
CA ASP A 73 1.92 -11.33 -6.06
C ASP A 73 3.14 -10.69 -5.35
N ASN A 74 3.86 -11.49 -4.57
CA ASN A 74 4.96 -10.98 -3.74
C ASN A 74 6.15 -10.45 -4.56
N GLU A 75 6.41 -11.01 -5.74
CA GLU A 75 7.55 -10.61 -6.58
C GLU A 75 7.25 -9.27 -7.25
N THR A 76 6.05 -9.11 -7.79
CA THR A 76 5.58 -7.82 -8.33
C THR A 76 5.64 -6.75 -7.25
N LEU A 77 5.01 -6.97 -6.09
CA LEU A 77 4.97 -5.96 -5.03
C LEU A 77 6.36 -5.62 -4.45
N TYR A 78 7.30 -6.57 -4.43
CA TYR A 78 8.70 -6.27 -4.09
C TYR A 78 9.35 -5.36 -5.15
N THR A 79 9.12 -5.68 -6.43
CA THR A 79 9.70 -4.98 -7.57
C THR A 79 9.19 -3.53 -7.65
N GLU A 80 7.91 -3.32 -7.36
CA GLU A 80 7.29 -1.99 -7.35
C GLU A 80 7.88 -1.05 -6.29
N PHE A 81 8.53 -1.57 -5.23
CA PHE A 81 9.24 -0.73 -4.26
C PHE A 81 10.63 -0.29 -4.74
N GLN A 82 11.26 -1.02 -5.65
CA GLN A 82 12.66 -0.82 -5.99
C GLN A 82 12.97 0.59 -6.50
N PRO A 83 12.12 1.25 -7.32
CA PRO A 83 12.36 2.64 -7.73
C PRO A 83 12.43 3.62 -6.56
N ASP A 84 11.57 3.46 -5.54
CA ASP A 84 11.56 4.31 -4.35
C ASP A 84 12.83 4.08 -3.51
N TYR A 85 13.24 2.81 -3.35
CA TYR A 85 14.48 2.46 -2.67
C TYR A 85 15.71 3.04 -3.40
N GLU A 86 15.80 2.87 -4.72
CA GLU A 86 16.89 3.41 -5.54
C GLU A 86 16.94 4.94 -5.47
N MET A 87 15.78 5.60 -5.47
CA MET A 87 15.67 7.04 -5.28
C MET A 87 16.21 7.47 -3.92
N GLU A 88 15.85 6.77 -2.85
CA GLU A 88 16.34 7.06 -1.50
C GLU A 88 17.85 6.84 -1.40
N VAL A 89 18.40 5.76 -1.99
CA VAL A 89 19.86 5.56 -2.08
C VAL A 89 20.53 6.72 -2.80
N HIS A 90 19.95 7.18 -3.91
CA HIS A 90 20.50 8.29 -4.70
C HIS A 90 20.51 9.61 -3.91
N LEU A 91 19.37 9.95 -3.28
CA LEU A 91 19.20 11.22 -2.56
C LEU A 91 19.99 11.27 -1.26
N SER A 92 19.98 10.18 -0.48
CA SER A 92 20.71 10.07 0.78
C SER A 92 22.20 9.78 0.59
N LYS A 93 22.63 9.43 -0.64
CA LYS A 93 23.97 8.88 -0.93
C LYS A 93 24.28 7.65 -0.08
N GLY A 94 23.25 6.84 0.20
CA GLY A 94 23.34 5.61 0.97
C GLY A 94 23.59 5.80 2.47
N ASP A 95 23.20 6.94 3.06
CA ASP A 95 23.49 7.20 4.48
C ASP A 95 22.75 6.26 5.45
N PHE A 96 21.60 5.74 5.03
CA PHE A 96 20.82 4.76 5.81
C PHE A 96 21.33 3.32 5.67
N LEU A 97 22.26 3.05 4.74
CA LEU A 97 22.83 1.72 4.58
C LEU A 97 23.72 1.42 5.78
N CYS A 98 23.66 0.17 6.27
CA CYS A 98 24.58 -0.27 7.30
C CYS A 98 26.00 -0.22 6.74
N LYS A 99 26.84 0.63 7.33
CA LYS A 99 28.27 0.70 7.01
C LYS A 99 28.97 -0.36 7.86
N ASP A 100 29.82 -1.17 7.24
CA ASP A 100 30.69 -2.12 7.93
C ASP A 100 31.65 -1.40 8.91
#